data_AF-A0A8C9PLV0-F1
#
_entry.id   AF-A0A8C9PLV0-F1
#
_cell.length_a   1.000
_cell.length_b   1.000
_cell.length_c   1.000
_cell.angle_alpha   90.00
_cell.angle_beta   90.00
_cell.angle_gamma   90.00
#
_symmetry.space_group_name_H-M   'P 1'
#
loop_
_entity.id
_entity.type
_entity.pdbx_description
1 polymer ?
#
loop_
_entity_poly.entity_id
_entity_poly.type
_entity_poly.pdbx_seq_one_letter_code
_entity_poly.pdbx_strand_id
1 'polypeptide(L)'
;MSVLGLHWYWFLFISILQEIIFPSKKSSSIDSCVVPNSKTTEATKIAIEAGYRHIDCAYAYQVEEEVGLAVRSKIADGTVKREDIFCTSKLWCTFHRPELVQSSLERSLKKFHFDYVDLYLIHYPFSMKVNENGKTIYDHVDLCAVWEAMEKCKDAGLAKSIGVSNFNRRQLEMILNKPGLKYKPVCNQVRALIWVTLSHPDWF
;
A
#
# COMPACT_ATOMS: atom_id res chain seq x y z
N MET A 1 27.97 1.65 -24.52
CA MET A 1 26.72 2.21 -25.10
C MET A 1 25.77 2.48 -23.96
N SER A 2 25.52 3.77 -23.72
CA SER A 2 24.74 4.32 -22.60
C SER A 2 23.26 4.04 -22.75
N VAL A 3 22.65 3.38 -21.77
CA VAL A 3 21.19 3.32 -21.60
C VAL A 3 20.85 4.01 -20.28
N LEU A 4 20.97 5.33 -20.25
CA LEU A 4 20.45 6.18 -19.18
C LEU A 4 19.54 7.20 -19.84
N GLY A 5 18.30 6.76 -20.03
CA GLY A 5 17.21 7.54 -20.62
C GLY A 5 15.87 7.02 -20.11
N LEU A 6 15.76 6.80 -18.80
CA LEU A 6 14.49 6.54 -18.16
C LEU A 6 13.96 7.87 -17.65
N HIS A 7 13.05 8.47 -18.42
CA HIS A 7 12.15 9.52 -17.96
C HIS A 7 11.29 8.94 -16.83
N TRP A 8 11.74 9.12 -15.59
CA TRP A 8 10.91 8.91 -14.42
C TRP A 8 9.94 10.07 -14.35
N TYR A 9 8.69 9.86 -14.78
CA TYR A 9 7.60 10.74 -14.38
C TYR A 9 7.41 10.57 -12.87
N TRP A 10 8.01 11.48 -12.12
CA TRP A 10 7.84 11.61 -10.68
C TRP A 10 6.39 11.97 -10.38
N PHE A 11 5.58 10.98 -10.03
CA PHE A 11 4.35 11.25 -9.29
C PHE A 11 4.71 11.30 -7.80
N LEU A 12 5.14 12.50 -7.36
CA LEU A 12 5.31 12.82 -5.94
C LEU A 12 3.90 12.94 -5.32
N PHE A 13 3.27 11.81 -5.02
CA PHE A 13 2.00 11.82 -4.29
C PHE A 13 2.29 12.06 -2.81
N ILE A 14 2.08 13.30 -2.38
CA ILE A 14 1.91 13.62 -0.96
C ILE A 14 0.58 12.96 -0.57
N SER A 15 0.64 11.86 0.19
CA SER A 15 -0.54 11.24 0.79
C SER A 15 -1.07 12.16 1.91
N ILE A 16 -1.74 13.24 1.52
CA ILE A 16 -2.35 14.23 2.45
C ILE A 16 -3.39 13.53 3.35
N LEU A 17 -3.99 12.44 2.88
CA LEU A 17 -4.92 11.62 3.66
C LEU A 17 -4.26 10.91 4.85
N GLN A 18 -2.97 10.56 4.76
CA GLN A 18 -2.28 9.88 5.86
C GLN A 18 -2.08 10.83 7.05
N GLU A 19 -1.78 12.11 6.81
CA GLU A 19 -1.54 13.09 7.90
C GLU A 19 -2.82 13.73 8.46
N ILE A 20 -3.87 13.88 7.65
CA ILE A 20 -5.17 14.41 8.11
C ILE A 20 -5.92 13.36 8.95
N ILE A 21 -5.87 12.08 8.56
CA ILE A 21 -6.55 11.01 9.29
C ILE A 21 -5.66 10.47 10.42
N PHE A 22 -4.35 10.33 10.23
CA PHE A 22 -3.44 9.73 11.22
C PHE A 22 -2.31 10.70 11.63
N PRO A 23 -2.55 11.64 12.56
CA PRO A 23 -1.51 12.54 13.02
C PRO A 23 -0.41 11.76 13.77
N SER A 24 0.79 11.73 13.19
CA SER A 24 2.00 11.27 13.87
C SER A 24 2.37 12.25 14.98
N LYS A 25 2.27 11.83 16.26
CA LYS A 25 2.95 12.54 17.35
C LYS A 25 4.31 11.91 17.63
N LYS A 26 5.33 12.78 17.70
CA LYS A 26 6.56 12.51 18.44
C LYS A 26 6.19 12.20 19.89
N SER A 27 6.25 10.95 20.31
CA SER A 27 6.16 10.54 21.72
C SER A 27 6.85 9.18 21.88
N SER A 28 7.70 9.08 22.88
CA SER A 28 8.58 7.94 23.20
C SER A 28 7.87 6.72 23.81
N SER A 29 6.63 6.47 23.42
CA SER A 29 5.84 5.33 23.90
C SER A 29 4.97 4.81 22.75
N ILE A 30 5.08 3.50 22.50
CA ILE A 30 4.42 2.78 21.41
C ILE A 30 2.92 2.65 21.73
N ASP A 31 2.16 3.73 21.56
CA ASP A 31 0.71 3.69 21.46
C ASP A 31 0.33 4.03 20.02
N SER A 32 -0.12 3.02 19.27
CA SER A 32 -0.65 3.18 17.92
C SER A 32 -1.81 4.16 17.95
N CYS A 33 -1.75 5.23 17.15
CA CYS A 33 -2.85 6.17 17.00
C CYS A 33 -3.99 5.48 16.22
N VAL A 34 -4.89 4.80 16.96
CA VAL A 34 -6.10 4.20 16.40
C VAL A 34 -7.13 5.32 16.25
N VAL A 35 -7.40 5.72 15.01
CA VAL A 35 -8.57 6.56 14.71
C VAL A 35 -9.81 5.70 14.94
N PRO A 36 -10.79 6.15 15.74
CA PRO A 36 -12.04 5.43 15.88
C PRO A 36 -12.67 5.18 14.50
N ASN A 37 -13.10 3.95 14.25
CA ASN A 37 -13.65 3.50 12.97
C ASN A 37 -14.75 4.42 12.42
N SER A 38 -15.61 4.96 13.30
CA SER A 38 -16.65 5.92 12.92
C SER A 38 -16.09 7.19 12.27
N LYS A 39 -14.96 7.72 12.77
CA LYS A 39 -14.30 8.90 12.21
C LYS A 39 -13.66 8.63 10.86
N THR A 40 -13.16 7.42 10.63
CA THR A 40 -12.57 7.07 9.32
C THR A 40 -13.62 7.06 8.21
N THR A 41 -14.82 6.55 8.50
CA THR A 41 -15.93 6.56 7.53
C THR A 41 -16.31 8.00 7.16
N GLU A 42 -16.52 8.84 8.16
CA GLU A 42 -16.90 10.26 7.97
C GLU A 42 -15.81 11.04 7.23
N ALA A 43 -14.55 10.92 7.66
CA ALA A 43 -13.42 11.59 7.02
C ALA A 43 -13.28 11.20 5.54
N THR A 44 -13.48 9.92 5.22
CA THR A 44 -13.42 9.43 3.83
C THR A 44 -14.56 10.03 2.98
N LYS A 45 -15.77 10.12 3.53
CA LYS A 45 -16.90 10.77 2.83
C LYS A 45 -16.62 12.25 2.56
N ILE A 46 -16.17 12.98 3.57
CA ILE A 46 -15.81 14.40 3.44
C ILE A 46 -14.71 14.60 2.41
N ALA A 47 -13.69 13.75 2.39
CA ALA A 47 -12.63 13.82 1.39
C ALA A 47 -13.18 13.65 -0.04
N ILE A 48 -14.06 12.67 -0.25
CA ILE A 48 -14.69 12.44 -1.57
C ILE A 48 -15.54 13.65 -1.99
N GLU A 49 -16.33 14.21 -1.08
CA GLU A 49 -17.13 15.42 -1.30
C GLU A 49 -16.25 16.64 -1.63
N ALA A 50 -15.10 16.76 -0.97
CA ALA A 50 -14.11 17.80 -1.23
C ALA A 50 -13.33 17.59 -2.55
N GLY A 51 -13.61 16.51 -3.30
CA GLY A 51 -13.00 16.24 -4.61
C GLY A 51 -11.82 15.27 -4.59
N TYR A 52 -11.44 14.70 -3.44
CA TYR A 52 -10.40 13.68 -3.41
C TYR A 52 -10.88 12.41 -4.11
N ARG A 53 -9.98 11.84 -4.90
CA ARG A 53 -10.23 10.61 -5.67
C ARG A 53 -9.21 9.50 -5.38
N HIS A 54 -8.11 9.81 -4.70
CA HIS A 54 -7.12 8.83 -4.29
C HIS A 54 -7.22 8.57 -2.80
N ILE A 55 -7.46 7.31 -2.42
CA ILE A 55 -7.48 6.85 -1.03
C ILE A 55 -6.35 5.85 -0.84
N ASP A 56 -5.45 6.15 0.10
CA ASP A 56 -4.36 5.26 0.50
C ASP A 56 -4.74 4.49 1.78
N CYS A 57 -4.77 3.17 1.69
CA CYS A 57 -5.08 2.26 2.78
C CYS A 57 -3.98 1.19 2.93
N ALA A 58 -4.11 0.35 3.95
CA ALA A 58 -3.29 -0.83 4.15
C ALA A 58 -4.01 -1.81 5.07
N TYR A 59 -3.73 -3.12 4.91
CA TYR A 59 -4.23 -4.15 5.82
C TYR A 59 -3.94 -3.81 7.30
N ALA A 60 -2.74 -3.31 7.57
CA ALA A 60 -2.27 -3.01 8.92
C ALA A 60 -3.04 -1.89 9.62
N TYR A 61 -3.73 -1.02 8.87
CA TYR A 61 -4.47 0.09 9.46
C TYR A 61 -5.80 -0.35 10.06
N GLN A 62 -6.31 -1.53 9.66
CA GLN A 62 -7.58 -2.09 10.15
C GLN A 62 -8.79 -1.16 9.95
N VAL A 63 -8.79 -0.37 8.88
CA VAL A 63 -9.89 0.56 8.53
C VAL A 63 -10.53 0.29 7.16
N GLU A 64 -10.20 -0.85 6.53
CA GLU A 64 -10.62 -1.14 5.16
C GLU A 64 -12.14 -1.29 5.02
N GLU A 65 -12.83 -1.73 6.08
CA GLU A 65 -14.29 -1.87 6.09
C GLU A 65 -14.99 -0.51 6.10
N GLU A 66 -14.51 0.40 6.93
CA GLU A 66 -14.99 1.78 7.07
C GLU A 66 -14.78 2.58 5.79
N VAL A 67 -13.59 2.45 5.20
CA VAL A 67 -13.27 3.10 3.91
C VAL A 67 -14.15 2.53 2.80
N GLY A 68 -14.33 1.21 2.75
CA GLY A 68 -15.24 0.56 1.80
C GLY A 68 -16.67 1.08 1.95
N LEU A 69 -17.17 1.17 3.17
CA LEU A 69 -18.52 1.69 3.47
C LEU A 69 -18.68 3.14 2.99
N ALA A 70 -17.70 4.00 3.24
CA ALA A 70 -17.71 5.38 2.81
C ALA A 70 -17.77 5.52 1.27
N VAL A 71 -16.90 4.78 0.56
CA VAL A 71 -16.86 4.79 -0.90
C VAL A 71 -18.17 4.26 -1.49
N ARG A 72 -18.68 3.12 -1.00
CA ARG A 72 -19.96 2.56 -1.48
C ARG A 72 -21.14 3.50 -1.24
N SER A 73 -21.16 4.17 -0.10
CA SER A 73 -22.17 5.20 0.20
C SER A 73 -22.12 6.35 -0.80
N LYS A 74 -20.93 6.79 -1.22
CA LYS A 74 -20.72 7.87 -2.19
C LYS A 74 -20.93 7.44 -3.65
N ILE A 75 -20.89 6.14 -3.90
CA ILE A 75 -21.34 5.57 -5.18
C ILE A 75 -22.88 5.52 -5.21
N ALA A 76 -23.50 5.08 -4.12
CA ALA A 76 -24.96 4.95 -4.03
C ALA A 76 -25.70 6.29 -4.13
N ASP A 77 -25.12 7.38 -3.61
CA ASP A 77 -25.69 8.73 -3.72
C ASP A 77 -25.34 9.45 -5.05
N GLY A 78 -24.55 8.79 -5.92
CA GLY A 78 -24.17 9.31 -7.23
C GLY A 78 -23.04 10.34 -7.22
N THR A 79 -22.38 10.59 -6.07
CA THR A 79 -21.25 11.54 -5.98
C THR A 79 -20.05 11.11 -6.84
N VAL A 80 -19.77 9.81 -6.88
CA VAL A 80 -18.67 9.21 -7.66
C VAL A 80 -19.07 7.84 -8.22
N LYS A 81 -18.34 7.36 -9.21
CA LYS A 81 -18.37 5.96 -9.64
C LYS A 81 -17.17 5.19 -9.07
N ARG A 82 -17.17 3.86 -9.15
CA ARG A 82 -16.04 3.06 -8.66
C ARG A 82 -14.77 3.41 -9.43
N GLU A 83 -14.86 3.59 -10.74
CA GLU A 83 -13.75 3.96 -11.61
C GLU A 83 -13.19 5.36 -11.36
N ASP A 84 -13.92 6.23 -10.66
CA ASP A 84 -13.44 7.56 -10.28
C ASP A 84 -12.51 7.50 -9.05
N ILE A 85 -12.54 6.42 -8.28
CA ILE A 85 -11.77 6.27 -7.04
C ILE A 85 -10.54 5.40 -7.29
N PHE A 86 -9.36 5.97 -7.07
CA PHE A 86 -8.10 5.25 -7.01
C PHE A 86 -7.85 4.76 -5.58
N CYS A 87 -8.09 3.48 -5.32
CA CYS A 87 -7.87 2.87 -4.01
C CYS A 87 -6.55 2.08 -3.96
N THR A 88 -5.69 2.43 -3.01
CA THR A 88 -4.43 1.71 -2.73
C THR A 88 -4.57 0.86 -1.47
N SER A 89 -4.14 -0.40 -1.49
CA SER A 89 -3.89 -1.19 -0.26
C SER A 89 -2.48 -1.78 -0.26
N LYS A 90 -2.06 -2.34 0.88
CA LYS A 90 -0.68 -2.82 1.09
C LYS A 90 -0.64 -4.19 1.75
N LEU A 91 0.17 -5.09 1.19
CA LEU A 91 0.52 -6.40 1.72
C LEU A 91 1.33 -6.24 3.00
N TRP A 92 0.82 -6.78 4.11
CA TRP A 92 1.50 -6.71 5.40
C TRP A 92 2.57 -7.80 5.54
N CYS A 93 3.60 -7.52 6.35
CA CYS A 93 4.81 -8.33 6.47
C CYS A 93 4.55 -9.80 6.86
N THR A 94 3.43 -10.08 7.53
CA THR A 94 3.04 -11.45 7.94
C THR A 94 2.47 -12.31 6.81
N PHE A 95 2.25 -11.74 5.62
CA PHE A 95 1.66 -12.43 4.46
C PHE A 95 2.63 -12.53 3.28
N HIS A 96 3.93 -12.34 3.51
CA HIS A 96 4.93 -12.37 2.44
C HIS A 96 5.19 -13.76 1.85
N ARG A 97 4.81 -14.84 2.54
CA ARG A 97 4.88 -16.18 1.94
C ARG A 97 4.01 -16.21 0.67
N PRO A 98 4.53 -16.65 -0.50
CA PRO A 98 3.82 -16.53 -1.77
C PRO A 98 2.37 -17.04 -1.77
N GLU A 99 2.12 -18.15 -1.06
CA GLU A 99 0.81 -18.77 -0.89
C GLU A 99 -0.19 -17.91 -0.08
N LEU A 100 0.28 -16.93 0.69
CA LEU A 100 -0.54 -16.04 1.51
C LEU A 100 -0.81 -14.67 0.85
N VAL A 101 -0.07 -14.30 -0.19
CA VAL A 101 -0.15 -12.96 -0.79
C VAL A 101 -1.53 -12.69 -1.39
N GLN A 102 -2.03 -13.61 -2.21
CA GLN A 102 -3.34 -13.43 -2.85
C GLN A 102 -4.48 -13.44 -1.83
N SER A 103 -4.46 -14.39 -0.88
CA SER A 103 -5.50 -14.49 0.16
C SER A 103 -5.51 -13.26 1.09
N SER A 104 -4.36 -12.61 1.30
CA SER A 104 -4.30 -11.33 2.00
C SER A 104 -5.02 -10.23 1.24
N LEU A 105 -4.83 -10.13 -0.08
CA LEU A 105 -5.52 -9.13 -0.91
C LEU A 105 -7.03 -9.40 -0.98
N GLU A 106 -7.43 -10.66 -1.19
CA GLU A 106 -8.84 -11.07 -1.20
C GLU A 106 -9.55 -10.71 0.12
N ARG A 107 -8.85 -10.86 1.25
CA ARG A 107 -9.37 -10.44 2.56
C ARG A 107 -9.61 -8.94 2.62
N SER A 108 -8.67 -8.13 2.12
CA SER A 108 -8.83 -6.67 2.05
C SER A 108 -9.98 -6.29 1.11
N LEU A 109 -10.07 -6.89 -0.07
CA LEU A 109 -11.16 -6.69 -1.03
C LEU A 109 -12.52 -7.02 -0.43
N LYS A 110 -12.62 -8.12 0.34
CA LYS A 110 -13.84 -8.48 1.08
C LYS A 110 -14.23 -7.40 2.09
N LYS A 111 -13.28 -6.84 2.85
CA LYS A 111 -13.55 -5.73 3.78
C LYS A 111 -13.99 -4.47 3.04
N PHE A 112 -13.34 -4.13 1.94
CA PHE A 112 -13.76 -3.01 1.10
C PHE A 112 -15.10 -3.24 0.40
N HIS A 113 -15.51 -4.51 0.22
CA HIS A 113 -16.52 -4.95 -0.75
C HIS A 113 -16.24 -4.41 -2.16
N PHE A 114 -14.99 -4.56 -2.61
CA PHE A 114 -14.56 -4.22 -3.97
C PHE A 114 -14.14 -5.48 -4.73
N ASP A 115 -14.26 -5.43 -6.05
CA ASP A 115 -13.74 -6.49 -6.92
C ASP A 115 -12.23 -6.34 -7.19
N TYR A 116 -11.70 -5.12 -7.07
CA TYR A 116 -10.28 -4.81 -7.27
C TYR A 116 -9.81 -3.58 -6.47
N VAL A 117 -8.49 -3.51 -6.26
CA VAL A 117 -7.78 -2.27 -5.89
C VAL A 117 -7.03 -1.72 -7.10
N ASP A 118 -6.86 -0.40 -7.14
CA ASP A 118 -6.16 0.28 -8.23
C ASP A 118 -4.64 0.07 -8.11
N LEU A 119 -4.15 0.01 -6.87
CA LEU A 119 -2.74 -0.23 -6.56
C LEU A 119 -2.59 -1.13 -5.34
N TYR A 120 -1.75 -2.17 -5.47
CA TYR A 120 -1.36 -3.03 -4.36
C TYR A 120 0.15 -2.98 -4.12
N LEU A 121 0.57 -2.62 -2.91
CA LEU A 121 1.98 -2.42 -2.56
C LEU A 121 2.50 -3.48 -1.61
N ILE A 122 3.76 -3.90 -1.76
CA ILE A 122 4.48 -4.52 -0.64
C ILE A 122 4.77 -3.43 0.40
N HIS A 123 4.22 -3.54 1.62
CA HIS A 123 4.26 -2.44 2.60
C HIS A 123 5.68 -2.18 3.14
N TYR A 124 6.46 -3.23 3.35
CA TYR A 124 7.86 -3.15 3.77
C TYR A 124 8.67 -4.29 3.14
N PRO A 125 9.99 -4.13 2.93
CA PRO A 125 10.83 -5.13 2.27
C PRO A 125 11.33 -6.26 3.19
N PHE A 126 10.66 -6.53 4.32
CA PHE A 126 11.03 -7.59 5.26
C PHE A 126 9.82 -8.43 5.65
N SER A 127 10.04 -9.72 5.91
CA SER A 127 8.98 -10.68 6.18
C SER A 127 8.88 -11.01 7.67
N MET A 128 7.67 -11.31 8.11
CA MET A 128 7.37 -11.73 9.48
C MET A 128 6.47 -12.97 9.47
N LYS A 129 6.42 -13.69 10.58
CA LYS A 129 5.45 -14.78 10.82
C LYS A 129 5.04 -14.80 12.29
N VAL A 130 3.89 -15.41 12.55
CA VAL A 130 3.42 -15.69 13.91
C VAL A 130 3.93 -17.08 14.30
N ASN A 131 4.66 -17.20 15.40
CA ASN A 131 5.12 -18.49 15.90
C ASN A 131 4.02 -19.21 16.72
N GLU A 132 4.30 -20.43 17.16
CA GLU A 132 3.37 -21.26 17.96
C GLU A 132 2.88 -20.58 19.25
N ASN A 133 3.69 -19.68 19.80
CA ASN A 133 3.37 -18.92 21.01
C ASN A 133 2.59 -17.62 20.72
N GLY A 134 2.11 -17.43 19.49
CA GLY A 134 1.38 -16.22 19.07
C GLY A 134 2.24 -14.97 18.92
N LYS A 135 3.57 -15.08 19.00
CA LYS A 135 4.50 -13.94 18.87
C LYS A 135 4.91 -13.74 17.42
N THR A 136 4.86 -12.49 16.97
CA THR A 136 5.38 -12.09 15.66
C THR A 136 6.91 -12.07 15.69
N ILE A 137 7.54 -12.81 14.79
CA ILE A 137 8.99 -12.90 14.61
C ILE A 137 9.36 -12.65 13.15
N TYR A 138 10.63 -12.35 12.88
CA TYR A 138 11.13 -12.26 11.50
C TYR A 138 11.01 -13.61 10.79
N ASP A 139 10.73 -13.54 9.49
CA ASP A 139 10.73 -14.68 8.60
C ASP A 139 11.69 -14.41 7.43
N HIS A 140 12.27 -15.47 6.89
CA HIS A 140 13.14 -15.38 5.72
C HIS A 140 12.36 -15.85 4.50
N VAL A 141 11.92 -14.90 3.69
CA VAL A 141 11.22 -15.14 2.43
C VAL A 141 11.92 -14.34 1.34
N ASP A 142 12.18 -14.98 0.20
CA ASP A 142 12.78 -14.31 -0.95
C ASP A 142 11.82 -13.26 -1.52
N LEU A 143 12.31 -12.01 -1.58
CA LEU A 143 11.58 -10.87 -2.09
C LEU A 143 11.14 -11.05 -3.56
N CYS A 144 11.95 -11.73 -4.37
CA CYS A 144 11.61 -12.05 -5.75
C CYS A 144 10.39 -12.99 -5.82
N ALA A 145 10.30 -13.95 -4.91
CA ALA A 145 9.15 -14.85 -4.82
C ALA A 145 7.88 -14.11 -4.33
N VAL A 146 8.02 -13.16 -3.40
CA VAL A 146 6.90 -12.28 -3.00
C VAL A 146 6.42 -11.46 -4.19
N TRP A 147 7.34 -10.87 -4.96
CA TRP A 147 7.00 -10.09 -6.15
C TRP A 147 6.27 -10.93 -7.20
N GLU A 148 6.72 -12.16 -7.45
CA GLU A 148 6.02 -13.06 -8.37
C GLU A 148 4.58 -13.35 -7.94
N ALA A 149 4.34 -13.47 -6.64
CA ALA A 149 2.98 -13.61 -6.12
C ALA A 149 2.15 -12.33 -6.30
N MET A 150 2.76 -11.15 -6.19
CA MET A 150 2.10 -9.88 -6.53
C MET A 150 1.72 -9.80 -8.01
N GLU A 151 2.58 -10.30 -8.91
CA GLU A 151 2.29 -10.39 -10.35
C GLU A 151 1.06 -11.26 -10.61
N LYS A 152 0.90 -12.37 -9.88
CA LYS A 152 -0.30 -13.23 -9.96
C LYS A 152 -1.57 -12.51 -9.49
N CYS A 153 -1.51 -11.69 -8.44
CA CYS A 153 -2.65 -10.86 -8.02
C CYS A 153 -3.11 -9.89 -9.13
N LYS A 154 -2.16 -9.34 -9.89
CA LYS A 154 -2.46 -8.49 -11.04
C LYS A 154 -3.07 -9.29 -12.19
N ASP A 155 -2.51 -10.45 -12.51
CA ASP A 155 -3.03 -11.34 -13.55
C ASP A 155 -4.46 -11.82 -13.25
N ALA A 156 -4.77 -12.06 -11.96
CA ALA A 156 -6.11 -12.41 -11.49
C ALA A 156 -7.10 -11.23 -11.52
N GLY A 157 -6.65 -10.01 -11.86
CA GLY A 157 -7.49 -8.81 -11.92
C GLY A 157 -7.83 -8.18 -10.56
N LEU A 158 -7.31 -8.74 -9.46
CA LEU A 158 -7.55 -8.28 -8.09
C LEU A 158 -6.86 -6.93 -7.79
N ALA A 159 -5.74 -6.66 -8.49
CA ALA A 159 -5.05 -5.37 -8.47
C ALA A 159 -4.81 -4.89 -9.90
N LYS A 160 -5.12 -3.63 -10.21
CA LYS A 160 -4.83 -3.05 -11.54
C LYS A 160 -3.33 -2.77 -11.72
N SER A 161 -2.69 -2.28 -10.66
CA SER A 161 -1.26 -2.00 -10.61
C SER A 161 -0.64 -2.58 -9.35
N ILE A 162 0.67 -2.86 -9.41
CA ILE A 162 1.47 -3.34 -8.28
C ILE A 162 2.73 -2.51 -8.11
N GLY A 163 3.14 -2.31 -6.86
CA GLY A 163 4.31 -1.50 -6.51
C GLY A 163 4.89 -1.90 -5.16
N VAL A 164 5.77 -1.06 -4.64
CA VAL A 164 6.45 -1.30 -3.36
C VAL A 164 6.38 -0.06 -2.46
N SER A 165 6.69 -0.23 -1.18
CA SER A 165 6.76 0.85 -0.21
C SER A 165 7.91 0.63 0.76
N ASN A 166 8.66 1.69 1.05
CA ASN A 166 9.84 1.67 1.94
C ASN A 166 11.01 0.81 1.42
N PHE A 167 11.17 0.70 0.09
CA PHE A 167 12.27 -0.05 -0.50
C PHE A 167 13.46 0.86 -0.74
N ASN A 168 14.66 0.37 -0.45
CA ASN A 168 15.90 1.04 -0.83
C ASN A 168 16.35 0.63 -2.25
N ARG A 169 17.38 1.32 -2.77
CA ARG A 169 17.92 1.07 -4.11
C ARG A 169 18.26 -0.40 -4.36
N ARG A 170 18.95 -1.06 -3.43
CA ARG A 170 19.38 -2.47 -3.60
C ARG A 170 18.18 -3.41 -3.72
N GLN A 171 17.14 -3.20 -2.91
CA GLN A 171 15.92 -4.00 -2.96
C GLN A 171 15.12 -3.77 -4.24
N LEU A 172 15.08 -2.54 -4.74
CA LEU A 172 14.49 -2.23 -6.04
C LEU A 172 15.26 -2.90 -7.17
N GLU A 173 16.60 -2.84 -7.15
CA GLU A 173 17.46 -3.53 -8.12
C GLU A 173 17.27 -5.04 -8.09
N MET A 174 17.06 -5.65 -6.92
CA MET A 174 16.73 -7.07 -6.80
C MET A 174 15.44 -7.43 -7.56
N ILE A 175 14.36 -6.65 -7.38
CA ILE A 175 13.10 -6.88 -8.10
C ILE A 175 13.27 -6.61 -9.61
N LEU A 176 13.90 -5.50 -9.98
CA LEU A 176 14.06 -5.10 -11.38
C LEU A 176 14.94 -6.07 -12.18
N ASN A 177 15.88 -6.76 -11.52
CA ASN A 177 16.75 -7.76 -12.12
C ASN A 177 16.25 -9.20 -11.90
N LYS A 178 15.05 -9.41 -11.35
CA LYS A 178 14.47 -10.74 -11.17
C LYS A 178 14.38 -11.47 -12.53
N PRO A 179 14.87 -12.71 -12.63
CA PRO A 179 14.68 -13.52 -13.83
C PRO A 179 13.17 -13.72 -14.12
N GLY A 180 12.77 -13.46 -15.37
CA GLY A 180 11.37 -13.60 -15.79
C GLY A 180 10.42 -12.55 -15.19
N LEU A 181 10.91 -11.36 -14.81
CA LEU A 181 10.08 -10.24 -14.38
C LEU A 181 8.99 -9.93 -15.42
N LYS A 182 7.73 -10.03 -15.02
CA LYS A 182 6.57 -9.80 -15.89
C LYS A 182 6.09 -8.36 -15.82
N TYR A 183 6.02 -7.80 -14.61
CA TYR A 183 5.59 -6.43 -14.37
C TYR A 183 6.59 -5.70 -13.46
N LYS A 184 7.08 -4.54 -13.94
CA LYS A 184 7.89 -3.64 -13.10
C LYS A 184 7.04 -2.98 -12.03
N PRO A 185 7.58 -2.71 -10.82
CA PRO A 185 6.87 -1.91 -9.82
C PRO A 185 6.56 -0.53 -10.38
N VAL A 186 5.30 -0.10 -10.30
CA VAL A 186 4.88 1.20 -10.85
C VAL A 186 5.26 2.38 -9.96
N CYS A 187 5.51 2.13 -8.68
CA CYS A 187 5.95 3.15 -7.72
C CYS A 187 6.70 2.52 -6.54
N ASN A 188 7.43 3.39 -5.82
CA ASN A 188 7.96 3.11 -4.50
C ASN A 188 7.43 4.20 -3.53
N GLN A 189 6.45 3.86 -2.71
CA GLN A 189 5.89 4.80 -1.73
C GLN A 189 6.86 4.92 -0.54
N VAL A 190 7.48 6.09 -0.37
CA VAL A 190 8.47 6.35 0.68
C VAL A 190 8.11 7.59 1.47
N ARG A 191 8.59 7.65 2.72
CA ARG A 191 8.48 8.87 3.54
C ARG A 191 9.39 9.95 2.96
N ALA A 192 8.80 11.02 2.45
CA ALA A 192 9.50 12.20 2.00
C ALA A 192 9.09 13.40 2.86
N LEU A 193 9.94 13.75 3.83
CA LEU A 193 9.84 14.98 4.63
C LEU A 193 11.13 15.77 4.40
N ILE A 194 11.06 17.10 4.34
CA ILE A 194 12.23 17.98 4.08
C ILE A 194 13.46 17.55 4.90
N TRP A 195 13.29 17.31 6.20
CA TRP A 195 14.38 16.87 7.08
C TRP A 195 14.93 15.48 6.73
N VAL A 196 14.09 14.54 6.31
CA VAL A 196 14.51 13.19 5.90
C VAL A 196 15.28 13.26 4.59
N THR A 197 14.78 14.02 3.61
CA THR A 197 15.43 14.18 2.29
C THR A 197 16.78 14.88 2.41
N LEU A 198 16.91 15.88 3.28
CA LEU A 198 18.18 16.58 3.51
C LEU A 198 19.21 15.75 4.28
N SER A 199 18.77 14.83 5.15
CA SER A 199 19.67 14.01 5.99
C SER A 199 20.15 12.73 5.32
N HIS A 200 19.42 12.23 4.31
CA HIS A 200 19.71 10.98 3.61
C HIS A 200 19.51 11.13 2.09
N PRO A 201 20.34 11.93 1.40
CA PRO A 201 20.20 12.17 -0.03
C PRO A 201 20.31 10.88 -0.87
N ASP A 202 21.07 9.89 -0.38
CA ASP A 202 21.30 8.62 -1.10
C ASP A 202 20.09 7.64 -1.07
N TRP A 203 18.99 8.01 -0.41
CA TRP A 203 17.77 7.17 -0.34
C TRP A 203 16.85 7.36 -1.55
N PHE A 204 17.08 8.39 -2.37
CA PHE A 204 16.23 8.77 -3.50
C PHE A 204 16.98 8.66 -4.83
#